data_AF-A0A952BID1-F1
#
_entry.id   AF-A0A952BID1-F1
#
_cell.length_a   1.000
_cell.length_b   1.000
_cell.length_c   1.000
_cell.angle_alpha   90.00
_cell.angle_beta   90.00
_cell.angle_gamma   90.00
#
_symmetry.space_group_name_H-M   'P 1'
#
loop_
_entity.id
_entity.type
_entity.pdbx_description
1 polymer ?
#
loop_
_entity_poly.entity_id
_entity_poly.type
_entity_poly.pdbx_seq_one_letter_code
_entity_poly.pdbx_strand_id
1 'polypeptide(L)'
;MTIRSGKGDKDRQTLLSTKVLPTLKKQIQDIRKYYEEDRFEDRPGVELPKVLERKFPNAGKEWTWFWVFPSARITVDPRSGIARRHYMFTSSLQKSFKTAIGISGIAKNASIHTLAYSFAIHLVESGYDIRTIQELLGHSNVSTIMIYTHISRCNKLGVISPMDQLDF
;
A
#
# COMPACT_ATOMS: atom_id res chain seq x y z
N MET A 1 2.93 11.19 3.90
CA MET A 1 3.57 9.92 4.35
C MET A 1 4.72 9.60 3.40
N THR A 2 5.87 9.16 3.90
CA THR A 2 7.02 8.79 3.05
C THR A 2 7.06 7.28 2.87
N ILE A 3 7.11 6.82 1.61
CA ILE A 3 7.36 5.43 1.25
C ILE A 3 8.82 5.34 0.84
N ARG A 4 9.62 4.60 1.61
CA ARG A 4 11.05 4.38 1.33
C ARG A 4 11.24 3.21 0.38
N SER A 5 12.25 3.29 -0.49
CA SER A 5 12.59 2.24 -1.47
C SER A 5 11.37 1.73 -2.26
N GLY A 6 10.60 2.67 -2.81
CA GLY A 6 9.46 2.36 -3.68
C GLY A 6 9.87 1.75 -5.01
N LYS A 7 8.95 1.73 -5.99
CA LYS A 7 9.25 1.25 -7.34
C LYS A 7 10.47 2.00 -7.91
N GLY A 8 11.51 1.27 -8.29
CA GLY A 8 12.78 1.83 -8.78
C GLY A 8 13.75 2.31 -7.69
N ASP A 9 13.58 1.86 -6.44
CA ASP A 9 14.40 2.20 -5.26
C ASP A 9 14.46 3.71 -4.98
N LYS A 10 13.35 4.40 -5.27
CA LYS A 10 13.19 5.81 -4.98
C LYS A 10 12.20 6.02 -3.86
N ASP A 11 12.55 6.96 -2.98
CA ASP A 11 11.64 7.46 -1.97
C ASP A 11 10.56 8.30 -2.63
N ARG A 12 9.34 8.23 -2.11
CA ARG A 12 8.26 9.12 -2.52
C ARG A 12 7.41 9.56 -1.34
N GLN A 13 6.86 10.75 -1.47
CA GLN A 13 5.79 11.20 -0.59
C GLN A 13 4.45 10.86 -1.22
N THR A 14 3.51 10.42 -0.39
CA THR A 14 2.13 10.18 -0.81
C THR A 14 1.16 10.74 0.21
N LEU A 15 -0.11 10.81 -0.20
CA LEU A 15 -1.19 11.36 0.59
C LEU A 15 -1.54 10.43 1.75
N LEU A 16 -1.94 11.03 2.86
CA LEU A 16 -2.53 10.33 3.99
C LEU A 16 -3.75 11.14 4.43
N SER A 17 -4.92 10.55 4.33
CA SER A 17 -6.17 11.20 4.72
C SER A 17 -6.16 11.54 6.21
N THR A 18 -6.53 12.77 6.55
CA THR A 18 -6.68 13.21 7.94
C THR A 18 -7.68 12.36 8.72
N LYS A 19 -8.68 11.79 8.03
CA LYS A 19 -9.68 10.88 8.61
C LYS A 19 -9.07 9.57 9.13
N VAL A 20 -7.93 9.13 8.60
CA VAL A 20 -7.26 7.88 9.00
C VAL A 20 -6.25 8.12 10.13
N LEU A 21 -5.84 9.37 10.38
CA LEU A 21 -4.83 9.70 11.40
C LEU A 21 -5.17 9.17 12.80
N PRO A 22 -6.41 9.26 13.32
CA PRO A 22 -6.72 8.73 14.65
C PRO A 22 -6.50 7.20 14.72
N THR A 23 -6.99 6.47 13.72
CA THR A 23 -6.83 5.02 13.64
C THR A 23 -5.36 4.61 13.48
N LEU A 24 -4.60 5.34 12.68
CA LEU A 24 -3.17 5.07 12.49
C LEU A 24 -2.36 5.35 13.77
N LYS A 25 -2.66 6.45 14.48
CA LYS A 25 -2.02 6.74 15.78
C LYS A 25 -2.30 5.65 16.79
N LYS A 26 -3.57 5.21 16.88
CA LYS A 26 -3.96 4.08 17.73
C LYS A 26 -3.21 2.81 17.35
N GLN A 27 -3.13 2.47 16.05
CA GLN A 27 -2.34 1.33 15.58
C GLN A 27 -0.88 1.42 16.04
N ILE A 28 -0.23 2.58 15.88
CA ILE A 28 1.17 2.81 16.32
C ILE A 28 1.32 2.64 17.84
N GLN A 29 0.33 3.05 18.63
CA GLN A 29 0.31 2.80 20.07
C GLN A 29 0.13 1.32 20.38
N ASP A 30 -0.83 0.65 19.73
CA ASP A 30 -1.17 -0.75 19.96
C ASP A 30 -0.02 -1.70 19.59
N ILE A 31 0.78 -1.36 18.58
CA ILE A 31 1.94 -2.19 18.20
C ILE A 31 3.14 -2.01 19.13
N ARG A 32 3.12 -1.03 20.05
CA ARG A 32 4.19 -0.82 21.02
C ARG A 32 4.45 -2.05 21.86
N LYS A 33 3.38 -2.80 22.19
CA LYS A 33 3.47 -4.08 22.90
C LYS A 33 4.36 -5.11 22.20
N TYR A 34 4.29 -5.20 20.86
CA TYR A 34 5.11 -6.14 20.09
C TYR A 34 6.58 -5.74 20.11
N TYR A 35 6.85 -4.44 20.06
CA TYR A 35 8.21 -3.93 20.18
C TYR A 35 8.78 -4.20 21.56
N GLU A 36 8.03 -3.91 22.62
CA GLU A 36 8.46 -4.13 24.01
C GLU A 36 8.66 -5.62 24.31
N GLU A 37 7.79 -6.50 23.82
CA GLU A 37 7.97 -7.95 23.86
C GLU A 37 9.28 -8.37 23.17
N ASP A 38 9.53 -7.88 21.94
CA ASP A 38 10.75 -8.21 21.20
C ASP A 38 12.02 -7.68 21.88
N ARG A 39 11.94 -6.55 22.58
CA ARG A 39 13.08 -6.00 23.33
C ARG A 39 13.30 -6.76 24.64
N PHE A 40 12.23 -7.13 25.34
CA PHE A 40 12.28 -7.90 26.59
C PHE A 40 12.91 -9.28 26.37
N GLU A 41 12.58 -9.94 25.25
CA GLU A 41 13.15 -11.24 24.88
C GLU A 41 14.53 -11.14 24.16
N ASP A 42 15.12 -9.95 24.10
CA ASP A 42 16.34 -9.63 23.33
C ASP A 42 16.34 -10.22 21.89
N ARG A 43 15.18 -10.16 21.22
CA ARG A 43 15.06 -10.66 19.85
C ARG A 43 15.93 -9.81 18.89
N PRO A 44 16.41 -10.39 17.78
CA PRO A 44 17.05 -9.63 16.72
C PRO A 44 16.20 -8.45 16.24
N GLY A 45 16.87 -7.40 15.77
CA GLY A 45 16.19 -6.23 15.20
C GLY A 45 15.44 -6.56 13.91
N VAL A 46 14.53 -5.67 13.51
CA VAL A 46 13.84 -5.79 12.22
C VAL A 46 14.83 -5.80 11.06
N GLU A 47 14.42 -6.36 9.92
CA GLU A 47 15.21 -6.32 8.69
C GLU A 47 15.39 -4.87 8.22
N LEU A 48 16.63 -4.50 7.91
CA LEU A 48 17.00 -3.23 7.30
C LEU A 48 17.75 -3.47 5.99
N PRO A 49 17.79 -2.49 5.06
CA PRO A 49 18.64 -2.59 3.88
C PRO A 49 20.10 -2.90 4.26
N LYS A 50 20.75 -3.83 3.57
CA LYS A 50 22.09 -4.36 3.93
C LYS A 50 23.12 -3.28 4.27
N VAL A 51 23.15 -2.19 3.50
CA VAL A 51 24.09 -1.07 3.72
C VAL A 51 23.81 -0.37 5.05
N LEU A 52 22.53 -0.22 5.40
CA LEU A 52 22.10 0.42 6.63
C LEU A 52 22.35 -0.46 7.85
N GLU A 53 22.03 -1.76 7.77
CA GLU A 53 22.27 -2.73 8.85
C GLU A 53 23.77 -2.83 9.16
N ARG A 54 24.64 -2.78 8.14
CA ARG A 54 26.10 -2.75 8.33
C ARG A 54 26.59 -1.45 8.98
N LYS A 55 26.03 -0.29 8.59
CA LYS A 55 26.46 1.02 9.09
C LYS A 55 25.94 1.30 10.51
N PHE A 56 24.75 0.81 10.83
CA PHE A 56 24.06 1.01 12.10
C PHE A 56 23.50 -0.34 12.61
N PRO A 57 24.33 -1.19 13.23
CA PRO A 57 23.94 -2.55 13.60
C PRO A 57 22.80 -2.61 14.63
N ASN A 58 22.63 -1.56 15.44
CA ASN A 58 21.58 -1.49 16.46
C ASN A 58 20.29 -0.82 15.95
N ALA A 59 20.28 -0.23 14.75
CA ALA A 59 19.12 0.52 14.25
C ALA A 59 17.86 -0.35 14.18
N GLY A 60 17.99 -1.63 13.80
CA GLY A 60 16.85 -2.55 13.74
C GLY A 60 16.21 -2.84 15.11
N LYS A 61 16.89 -2.56 16.22
CA LYS A 61 16.35 -2.70 17.60
C LYS A 61 15.67 -1.41 18.09
N GLU A 62 15.77 -0.30 17.36
CA GLU A 62 15.15 0.96 17.75
C GLU A 62 13.68 1.04 17.32
N TRP A 63 12.87 1.72 18.11
CA TRP A 63 11.43 1.90 17.83
C TRP A 63 11.15 2.60 16.50
N THR A 64 11.99 3.57 16.13
CA THR A 64 11.88 4.37 14.90
C THR A 64 11.92 3.53 13.62
N TRP A 65 12.54 2.36 13.67
CA TRP A 65 12.65 1.42 12.55
C TRP A 65 11.61 0.31 12.58
N PHE A 66 10.85 0.18 13.67
CA PHE A 66 9.91 -0.93 13.84
C PHE A 66 8.73 -0.84 12.87
N TRP A 67 8.20 -2.00 12.48
CA TRP A 67 7.11 -2.07 11.51
C TRP A 67 5.81 -1.47 12.08
N VAL A 68 5.13 -0.62 11.31
CA VAL A 68 3.79 -0.11 11.64
C VAL A 68 2.72 -1.22 11.61
N PHE A 69 2.92 -2.22 10.76
CA PHE A 69 2.08 -3.41 10.65
C PHE A 69 2.96 -4.66 10.81
N PRO A 70 3.34 -5.02 12.05
CA PRO A 70 4.15 -6.19 12.29
C PRO A 70 3.35 -7.49 12.09
N SER A 71 4.05 -8.56 11.70
CA SER A 71 3.54 -9.91 11.80
C SER A 71 3.30 -10.27 13.27
N ALA A 72 2.18 -10.96 13.54
CA ALA A 72 1.88 -11.49 14.86
C ALA A 72 2.89 -12.57 15.30
N ARG A 73 3.57 -13.22 14.34
CA ARG A 73 4.54 -14.30 14.59
C ARG A 73 5.93 -13.89 14.14
N ILE A 74 6.93 -14.40 14.86
CA ILE A 74 8.33 -14.39 14.44
C ILE A 74 8.51 -15.40 13.31
N THR A 75 9.26 -15.02 12.29
CA THR A 75 9.59 -15.90 11.17
C THR A 75 11.09 -15.82 10.88
N VAL A 76 11.63 -16.90 10.30
CA VAL A 76 13.01 -16.92 9.85
C VAL A 76 13.09 -16.15 8.54
N ASP A 77 13.96 -15.15 8.48
CA ASP A 77 14.31 -14.49 7.22
C ASP A 77 15.05 -15.49 6.31
N PRO A 78 14.50 -15.86 5.14
CA PRO A 78 15.15 -16.83 4.26
C PRO A 78 16.48 -16.33 3.69
N ARG A 79 16.76 -15.02 3.71
CA ARG A 79 18.01 -14.44 3.19
C ARG A 79 19.13 -14.41 4.22
N SER A 80 18.82 -14.04 5.47
CA SER A 80 19.81 -13.96 6.55
C SER A 80 19.83 -15.17 7.48
N GLY A 81 18.80 -16.02 7.48
CA GLY A 81 18.64 -17.13 8.41
C GLY A 81 18.25 -16.70 9.83
N ILE A 82 18.03 -15.40 10.06
CA ILE A 82 17.77 -14.84 11.39
C ILE A 82 16.27 -14.88 11.67
N ALA A 83 15.88 -15.48 12.81
CA ALA A 83 14.53 -15.43 13.32
C ALA A 83 14.24 -14.03 13.90
N ARG A 84 13.40 -13.25 13.22
CA ARG A 84 13.07 -11.87 13.61
C ARG A 84 11.62 -11.53 13.29
N ARG A 85 11.13 -10.40 13.82
CA ARG A 85 9.78 -9.94 13.48
C ARG A 85 9.78 -9.26 12.11
N HIS A 86 8.95 -9.77 11.22
CA HIS A 86 8.72 -9.18 9.90
C HIS A 86 7.46 -8.32 9.88
N TYR A 87 7.29 -7.57 8.80
CA TYR A 87 6.01 -6.94 8.49
C TYR A 87 4.93 -7.99 8.20
N MET A 88 3.68 -7.59 8.27
CA MET A 88 2.55 -8.43 7.86
C MET A 88 2.68 -8.79 6.38
N PHE A 89 2.79 -10.08 6.07
CA PHE A 89 2.94 -10.56 4.71
C PHE A 89 1.76 -10.15 3.81
N THR A 90 2.08 -9.79 2.57
CA THR A 90 1.11 -9.38 1.55
C THR A 90 0.06 -10.46 1.26
N SER A 91 0.44 -11.73 1.33
CA SER A 91 -0.45 -12.87 1.16
C SER A 91 -1.55 -12.93 2.23
N SER A 92 -1.25 -12.57 3.48
CA SER A 92 -2.24 -12.46 4.54
C SER A 92 -3.24 -11.36 4.24
N LEU A 93 -2.76 -10.18 3.81
CA LEU A 93 -3.62 -9.07 3.43
C LEU A 93 -4.50 -9.42 2.22
N GLN A 94 -3.95 -10.11 1.21
CA GLN A 94 -4.70 -10.58 0.04
C GLN A 94 -5.81 -11.57 0.42
N LYS A 95 -5.54 -12.50 1.33
CA LYS A 95 -6.54 -13.46 1.83
C LYS A 95 -7.66 -12.71 2.56
N SER A 96 -7.32 -11.82 3.50
CA SER A 96 -8.31 -11.01 4.22
C SER A 96 -9.15 -10.17 3.27
N PHE A 97 -8.53 -9.57 2.24
CA PHE A 97 -9.26 -8.80 1.24
C PHE A 97 -10.21 -9.67 0.40
N LYS A 98 -9.78 -10.87 -0.01
CA LYS A 98 -10.64 -11.83 -0.74
C LYS A 98 -11.87 -12.22 0.08
N THR A 99 -11.69 -12.46 1.38
CA THR A 99 -12.83 -12.71 2.29
C THR A 99 -13.75 -11.49 2.37
N ALA A 100 -13.20 -10.28 2.51
CA ALA A 100 -13.97 -9.04 2.55
C ALA A 100 -14.80 -8.81 1.27
N ILE A 101 -14.25 -9.12 0.10
CA ILE A 101 -14.99 -9.07 -1.16
C ILE A 101 -16.15 -10.08 -1.17
N GLY A 102 -15.91 -11.32 -0.72
CA GLY A 102 -16.94 -12.35 -0.65
C GLY A 102 -18.15 -11.95 0.21
N ILE A 103 -17.92 -11.25 1.33
CA ILE A 103 -19.01 -10.78 2.22
C ILE A 103 -19.66 -9.48 1.74
N SER A 104 -18.99 -8.70 0.90
CA SER A 104 -19.48 -7.37 0.46
C SER A 104 -20.62 -7.43 -0.56
N GLY A 105 -20.89 -8.60 -1.15
CA GLY A 105 -21.86 -8.73 -2.25
C GLY A 105 -21.39 -8.17 -3.59
N ILE A 106 -20.14 -7.72 -3.71
CA ILE A 106 -19.57 -7.24 -4.98
C ILE A 106 -19.35 -8.43 -5.91
N ALA A 107 -20.13 -8.51 -6.99
CA ALA A 107 -20.03 -9.58 -7.99
C ALA A 107 -18.77 -9.52 -8.86
N LYS A 108 -18.09 -8.37 -8.92
CA LYS A 108 -16.87 -8.18 -9.72
C LYS A 108 -15.67 -8.76 -8.99
N ASN A 109 -14.77 -9.39 -9.75
CA ASN A 109 -13.46 -9.77 -9.23
C ASN A 109 -12.67 -8.52 -8.82
N ALA A 110 -12.24 -8.48 -7.56
CA ALA A 110 -11.46 -7.39 -7.02
C ALA A 110 -10.27 -7.92 -6.20
N SER A 111 -9.18 -7.17 -6.24
CA SER A 111 -7.97 -7.39 -5.44
C SER A 111 -7.52 -6.09 -4.78
N ILE A 112 -6.48 -6.15 -3.94
CA ILE A 112 -5.86 -4.94 -3.38
C ILE A 112 -5.37 -3.99 -4.48
N HIS A 113 -4.92 -4.52 -5.62
CA HIS A 113 -4.54 -3.71 -6.78
C HIS A 113 -5.74 -2.95 -7.38
N THR A 114 -6.95 -3.51 -7.27
CA THR A 114 -8.19 -2.82 -7.68
C THR A 114 -8.42 -1.57 -6.83
N LEU A 115 -8.10 -1.59 -5.53
CA LEU A 115 -8.21 -0.39 -4.68
C LEU A 115 -7.26 0.72 -5.15
N ALA A 116 -6.00 0.38 -5.45
CA ALA A 116 -5.01 1.33 -5.96
C ALA A 116 -5.44 1.91 -7.31
N TYR A 117 -6.04 1.08 -8.16
CA TYR A 117 -6.61 1.47 -9.43
C TYR A 117 -7.80 2.44 -9.27
N SER A 118 -8.76 2.11 -8.41
CA SER A 118 -9.91 2.99 -8.12
C SER A 118 -9.47 4.33 -7.53
N PHE A 119 -8.46 4.33 -6.65
CA PHE A 119 -7.88 5.57 -6.12
C PHE A 119 -7.34 6.46 -7.24
N ALA A 120 -6.60 5.88 -8.20
CA ALA A 120 -6.07 6.62 -9.33
C ALA A 120 -7.18 7.18 -10.23
N ILE A 121 -8.22 6.39 -10.53
CA ILE A 121 -9.37 6.85 -11.32
C ILE A 121 -10.07 8.01 -10.63
N HIS A 122 -10.36 7.91 -9.34
CA HIS A 122 -11.07 8.98 -8.63
C HIS A 122 -10.29 10.29 -8.60
N LEU A 123 -8.95 10.24 -8.59
CA LEU A 123 -8.12 11.43 -8.77
C LEU A 123 -8.25 12.00 -10.19
N VAL A 124 -8.24 11.16 -11.23
CA VAL A 124 -8.47 11.62 -12.62
C VAL A 124 -9.87 12.23 -12.78
N GLU A 125 -10.90 11.59 -12.21
CA GLU A 125 -12.29 12.06 -12.25
C GLU A 125 -12.48 13.39 -11.53
N SER A 126 -11.73 13.60 -10.45
CA SER A 126 -11.70 14.87 -9.70
C SER A 126 -10.89 15.96 -10.39
N GLY A 127 -10.32 15.69 -11.58
CA GLY A 127 -9.60 16.67 -12.40
C GLY A 127 -8.13 16.89 -12.01
N TYR A 128 -7.53 16.02 -11.20
CA TYR A 128 -6.09 16.11 -10.92
C TYR A 128 -5.26 15.78 -12.16
N ASP A 129 -4.16 16.52 -12.34
CA ASP A 129 -3.21 16.29 -13.42
C ASP A 129 -2.55 14.89 -13.32
N ILE A 130 -2.29 14.30 -14.49
CA ILE A 130 -1.71 12.96 -14.65
C ILE A 130 -0.30 12.89 -14.03
N ARG A 131 0.52 13.94 -14.12
CA ARG A 131 1.87 13.94 -13.51
C ARG A 131 1.79 13.91 -11.99
N THR A 132 0.86 14.67 -11.41
CA THR A 132 0.59 14.67 -9.97
C THR A 132 0.18 13.27 -9.51
N ILE A 133 -0.72 12.62 -10.23
CA ILE A 133 -1.14 11.24 -9.92
C ILE A 133 0.04 10.26 -10.08
N GLN A 134 0.89 10.46 -11.08
CA GLN A 134 2.08 9.65 -11.30
C GLN A 134 3.06 9.70 -10.15
N GLU A 135 3.35 10.91 -9.65
CA GLU A 135 4.23 11.12 -8.50
C GLU A 135 3.66 10.45 -7.24
N LEU A 136 2.35 10.62 -7.00
CA LEU A 136 1.67 10.02 -5.85
C LEU A 136 1.72 8.49 -5.83
N LEU A 137 1.55 7.85 -7.00
CA LEU A 137 1.56 6.40 -7.14
C LEU A 137 2.97 5.82 -7.28
N GLY A 138 3.97 6.65 -7.61
CA GLY A 138 5.35 6.20 -7.85
C GLY A 138 5.48 5.38 -9.13
N HIS A 139 4.69 5.69 -10.16
CA HIS A 139 4.79 5.01 -11.44
C HIS A 139 5.97 5.58 -12.25
N SER A 140 6.95 4.74 -12.57
CA SER A 140 8.09 5.11 -13.42
C SER A 140 7.69 5.41 -14.87
N ASN A 141 6.50 4.97 -15.30
CA ASN A 141 6.00 5.18 -16.66
C ASN A 141 4.56 5.73 -16.65
N VAL A 142 4.36 6.83 -17.39
CA VAL A 142 3.07 7.52 -17.61
C VAL A 142 2.06 6.60 -18.31
N SER A 143 2.51 5.66 -19.15
CA SER A 143 1.65 4.75 -19.92
C SER A 143 0.71 3.93 -19.03
N THR A 144 1.13 3.59 -17.81
CA THR A 144 0.29 2.84 -16.83
C THR A 144 -0.88 3.68 -16.33
N ILE A 145 -0.77 5.02 -16.35
CA ILE A 145 -1.79 5.96 -15.87
C ILE A 145 -2.69 6.44 -17.01
N MET A 146 -2.17 6.48 -18.24
CA MET A 146 -2.99 6.75 -19.41
C MET A 146 -4.14 5.74 -19.57
N ILE A 147 -3.95 4.49 -19.12
CA ILE A 147 -5.05 3.50 -19.03
C ILE A 147 -6.22 4.02 -18.18
N TYR A 148 -5.96 4.77 -17.10
CA TYR A 148 -6.98 5.33 -16.22
C TYR A 148 -7.76 6.46 -16.89
N THR A 149 -7.09 7.26 -17.73
CA THR A 149 -7.77 8.30 -18.52
C THR A 149 -8.70 7.74 -19.59
N HIS A 150 -8.42 6.56 -20.13
CA HIS A 150 -9.31 5.89 -21.09
C HIS A 150 -10.58 5.36 -20.40
N ILE A 151 -10.45 4.84 -19.18
CA ILE A 151 -11.56 4.18 -18.48
C ILE A 151 -12.49 5.17 -17.78
N SER A 152 -11.98 6.35 -17.37
CA SER A 152 -12.82 7.48 -16.91
C SER A 152 -13.68 8.11 -18.03
N ARG A 153 -13.51 7.69 -19.31
CA ARG A 153 -14.34 8.12 -20.45
C ARG A 153 -15.67 7.36 -20.54
N CYS A 154 -16.31 7.01 -19.42
CA CYS A 154 -17.73 6.68 -19.46
C CYS A 154 -18.51 7.96 -19.80
N ASN A 155 -18.77 8.12 -21.10
CA ASN A 155 -19.61 9.13 -21.76
C ASN A 155 -19.34 10.63 -21.50
N LYS A 156 -18.06 11.06 -21.46
CA LYS A 156 -17.73 12.51 -21.45
C LYS A 156 -17.95 13.22 -22.79
N LEU A 157 -18.09 12.47 -23.89
CA LEU A 157 -18.31 13.05 -25.23
C LEU A 157 -19.80 13.31 -25.54
N GLY A 158 -20.73 12.89 -24.65
CA GLY A 158 -22.17 13.06 -24.88
C GLY A 158 -22.67 12.32 -26.13
N VAL A 159 -21.94 11.31 -26.58
CA VAL A 159 -22.29 10.56 -27.79
C VAL A 159 -23.37 9.57 -27.42
N ILE A 160 -24.57 9.82 -27.94
CA ILE A 160 -25.70 8.92 -27.84
C ILE A 160 -25.47 7.79 -28.84
N SER A 161 -25.74 6.54 -28.42
CA SER A 161 -25.66 5.41 -29.35
C SER A 161 -26.63 5.65 -30.50
N PRO A 162 -26.22 5.51 -31.78
CA PRO A 162 -27.16 5.58 -32.89
C PRO A 162 -28.33 4.59 -32.75
N MET A 163 -28.14 3.48 -32.04
CA MET A 163 -29.19 2.51 -31.73
C MET A 163 -30.29 3.10 -30.82
N ASP A 164 -29.92 4.03 -29.93
CA ASP A 164 -30.87 4.72 -29.03
C ASP A 164 -31.64 5.85 -29.77
N GLN A 165 -31.33 6.08 -31.05
CA GLN A 165 -32.01 7.04 -31.92
C GLN A 165 -32.96 6.37 -32.94
N LEU A 166 -33.08 5.04 -32.89
CA LEU A 166 -33.99 4.29 -33.75
C LEU A 166 -35.30 4.05 -32.99
N ASP A 167 -36.41 4.53 -33.55
CA ASP A 167 -37.76 4.20 -33.06
C ASP A 167 -38.14 2.80 -33.58
N PHE A 168 -38.43 1.87 -32.66
CA PHE A 168 -39.02 0.55 -32.94
C PHE A 168 -40.50 0.53 -32.60
#